data_AF-W2SF78-F1
#
_entry.id   AF-W2SF78-F1
#
_cell.length_a   1.000
_cell.length_b   1.000
_cell.length_c   1.000
_cell.angle_alpha   90.00
_cell.angle_beta   90.00
_cell.angle_gamma   90.00
#
_symmetry.space_group_name_H-M   'P 1'
#
loop_
_entity.id
_entity.type
_entity.pdbx_description
1 polymer ?
#
loop_
_entity_poly.entity_id
_entity_poly.type
_entity_poly.pdbx_seq_one_letter_code
_entity_poly.pdbx_strand_id
1 'polypeptide(L)'
;MAAEPNQPRSSLEDEHLEQDGLLEKSIALVRTDARHSRRLQALSALWWLSNVLLGIALVYLLYERSADGRPPKRDTEIAGDVNHIWPSLSKEVVTFQPDNRYVGNLTSPTFKAGTHDLWLDLVPKGLGFIEVPDPLAHPELPPPYIKYNKPVYTTSVTHQLHCLYMIMMGFNELATNHGQFVMNMDSGGEHDEGLTREGEDPADHLSHCFDYIRQAIMCHGDTALEGLQTTFGPDVGGSDGWNVNHVCKSWDEVYGWLEDNRIDDRVWI
;
A
#
# COMPACT_ATOMS: atom_id res chain seq x y z
N MET A 1 61.71 74.09 -56.54
CA MET A 1 62.02 73.30 -55.33
C MET A 1 62.05 74.25 -54.15
N ALA A 2 61.06 74.20 -53.26
CA ALA A 2 61.20 74.31 -51.80
C ALA A 2 59.81 74.37 -51.11
N ALA A 3 59.54 73.32 -50.33
CA ALA A 3 58.61 73.11 -49.20
C ALA A 3 57.36 73.99 -48.99
N GLU A 4 56.20 73.30 -48.91
CA GLU A 4 55.03 73.67 -48.10
C GLU A 4 55.39 73.81 -46.60
N PRO A 5 54.81 74.79 -45.89
CA PRO A 5 54.57 74.70 -44.47
C PRO A 5 53.10 74.44 -44.16
N ASN A 6 52.91 73.40 -43.36
CA ASN A 6 51.66 72.90 -42.80
C ASN A 6 50.86 74.01 -42.09
N GLN A 7 49.59 74.21 -42.47
CA GLN A 7 48.67 75.06 -41.72
C GLN A 7 48.37 74.43 -40.35
N PRO A 8 48.33 75.21 -39.25
CA PRO A 8 47.90 74.70 -37.96
C PRO A 8 46.41 74.37 -38.05
N ARG A 9 46.06 73.08 -37.94
CA ARG A 9 44.68 72.64 -37.75
C ARG A 9 44.14 73.37 -36.52
N SER A 10 43.03 74.09 -36.67
CA SER A 10 42.53 74.91 -35.58
C SER A 10 42.02 74.01 -34.46
N SER A 11 42.43 74.28 -33.22
CA SER A 11 42.01 73.54 -32.02
C SER A 11 40.48 73.49 -31.84
N LEU A 12 39.76 74.41 -32.50
CA LEU A 12 38.31 74.51 -32.49
C LEU A 12 37.62 73.40 -33.29
N GLU A 13 38.24 72.88 -34.36
CA GLU A 13 37.68 71.79 -35.16
C GLU A 13 37.83 70.43 -34.46
N ASP A 14 38.96 70.21 -33.77
CA ASP A 14 39.17 68.99 -32.98
C ASP A 14 38.26 68.95 -31.73
N GLU A 15 38.00 70.10 -31.07
CA GLU A 15 37.01 70.19 -29.97
C GLU A 15 35.58 69.89 -30.45
N HIS A 16 35.18 70.37 -31.64
CA HIS A 16 33.85 70.10 -32.19
C HIS A 16 33.64 68.61 -32.53
N LEU A 17 34.65 67.97 -33.12
CA LEU A 17 34.63 66.53 -33.42
C LEU A 17 34.58 65.67 -32.15
N GLU A 18 35.26 66.08 -31.08
CA GLU A 18 35.22 65.40 -29.79
C GLU A 18 33.85 65.56 -29.10
N GLN A 19 33.25 66.75 -29.20
CA GLN A 19 31.94 67.05 -28.64
C GLN A 19 30.80 66.31 -29.38
N ASP A 20 30.88 66.21 -30.71
CA ASP A 20 29.94 65.43 -31.53
C ASP A 20 30.06 63.93 -31.24
N GLY A 21 31.28 63.41 -31.06
CA GLY A 21 31.52 62.02 -30.69
C GLY A 21 31.00 61.65 -29.29
N LEU A 22 31.03 62.59 -28.34
CA LEU A 22 30.41 62.43 -27.02
C LEU A 22 28.88 62.47 -27.08
N LEU A 23 28.31 63.30 -27.97
CA LEU A 23 26.88 63.34 -28.22
C LEU A 23 26.37 62.04 -28.85
N GLU A 24 27.07 61.48 -29.84
CA GLU A 24 26.70 60.20 -30.43
C GLU A 24 26.78 59.03 -29.43
N LYS A 25 27.83 58.99 -28.61
CA LYS A 25 27.99 57.96 -27.56
C LYS A 25 26.89 58.04 -26.52
N SER A 26 26.50 59.24 -26.09
CA SER A 26 25.41 59.43 -25.12
C SER A 26 24.05 59.06 -25.71
N ILE A 27 23.77 59.42 -26.97
CA ILE A 27 22.56 58.99 -27.69
C ILE A 27 22.51 57.45 -27.83
N ALA A 28 23.64 56.82 -28.18
CA ALA A 28 23.74 55.36 -28.29
C ALA A 28 23.46 54.66 -26.95
N LEU A 29 24.01 55.19 -25.84
CA LEU A 29 23.81 54.68 -24.48
C LEU A 29 22.32 54.73 -24.07
N VAL A 30 21.67 55.89 -24.30
CA VAL A 30 20.24 56.09 -24.03
C VAL A 30 19.39 55.14 -24.87
N ARG A 31 19.77 54.89 -26.14
CA ARG A 31 19.06 53.95 -27.02
C ARG A 31 19.20 52.50 -26.58
N THR A 32 20.38 52.09 -26.09
CA THR A 32 20.61 50.75 -25.55
C THR A 32 19.85 50.53 -24.25
N ASP A 33 19.83 51.53 -23.36
CA ASP A 33 19.13 51.45 -22.07
C ASP A 33 17.60 51.39 -22.26
N ALA A 34 17.07 52.19 -23.20
CA ALA A 34 15.67 52.12 -23.60
C ALA A 34 15.27 50.77 -24.23
N ARG A 35 16.14 50.13 -25.03
CA ARG A 35 15.90 48.78 -25.57
C ARG A 35 15.96 47.71 -24.48
N HIS A 36 16.87 47.84 -23.52
CA HIS A 36 17.01 46.90 -22.41
C HIS A 36 15.81 46.97 -21.47
N SER A 37 15.35 48.18 -21.15
CA SER A 37 14.12 48.44 -20.40
C SER A 37 12.87 47.84 -21.07
N ARG A 38 12.70 48.03 -22.39
CA ARG A 38 11.58 47.41 -23.13
C ARG A 38 11.62 45.88 -23.15
N ARG A 39 12.80 45.26 -23.22
CA ARG A 39 12.96 43.79 -23.13
C ARG A 39 12.60 43.27 -21.75
N LEU A 40 13.04 43.95 -20.69
CA LEU A 40 12.68 43.60 -19.31
C LEU A 40 11.17 43.71 -19.06
N GLN A 41 10.52 44.76 -19.57
CA GLN A 41 9.06 44.93 -19.51
C GLN A 41 8.32 43.84 -20.29
N ALA A 42 8.82 43.43 -21.46
CA ALA A 42 8.22 42.35 -22.23
C ALA A 42 8.35 41.00 -21.51
N LEU A 43 9.51 40.71 -20.92
CA LEU A 43 9.73 39.50 -20.12
C LEU A 43 8.86 39.50 -18.86
N SER A 44 8.71 40.62 -18.17
CA SER A 44 7.82 40.71 -17.01
C SER A 44 6.36 40.53 -17.41
N ALA A 45 5.94 41.11 -18.53
CA ALA A 45 4.57 40.94 -19.06
C ALA A 45 4.28 39.48 -19.43
N LEU A 46 5.24 38.80 -20.08
CA LEU A 46 5.14 37.37 -20.39
C LEU A 46 5.06 36.51 -19.11
N TRP A 47 5.84 36.85 -18.09
CA TRP A 47 5.80 36.17 -16.79
C TRP A 47 4.46 36.37 -16.06
N TRP A 48 3.91 37.58 -16.08
CA TRP A 48 2.58 37.84 -15.54
C TRP A 48 1.50 37.08 -16.32
N LEU A 49 1.59 37.08 -17.65
CA LEU A 49 0.64 36.37 -18.50
C LEU A 49 0.69 34.85 -18.27
N SER A 50 1.88 34.26 -18.09
CA SER A 50 2.02 32.84 -17.74
C SER A 50 1.42 32.51 -16.36
N ASN A 51 1.63 33.37 -15.35
CA ASN A 51 1.03 33.17 -14.03
C ASN A 51 -0.49 33.29 -14.05
N VAL A 52 -1.04 34.24 -14.82
CA VAL A 52 -2.49 34.38 -14.99
C VAL A 52 -3.07 33.14 -15.67
N LEU A 53 -2.43 32.65 -16.74
CA LEU A 53 -2.87 31.42 -17.42
C LEU A 53 -2.80 30.19 -16.50
N LEU A 54 -1.73 30.04 -15.70
CA LEU A 54 -1.61 28.98 -14.70
C LEU A 54 -2.70 29.09 -13.62
N GLY A 55 -3.00 30.31 -13.16
CA GLY A 55 -4.06 30.56 -12.19
C GLY A 55 -5.44 30.21 -12.74
N ILE A 56 -5.74 30.58 -13.99
CA ILE A 56 -7.00 30.20 -14.66
C ILE A 56 -7.09 28.68 -14.83
N ALA A 57 -6.02 28.02 -15.27
CA ALA A 57 -5.98 26.57 -15.39
C ALA A 57 -6.21 25.88 -14.04
N LEU A 58 -5.60 26.37 -12.96
CA LEU A 58 -5.82 25.84 -11.62
C LEU A 58 -7.27 25.99 -11.17
N VAL A 59 -7.86 27.19 -11.36
CA VAL A 59 -9.27 27.44 -11.02
C VAL A 59 -10.20 26.55 -11.86
N TYR A 60 -9.90 26.36 -13.14
CA TYR A 60 -10.65 25.46 -14.02
C TYR A 60 -10.57 24.00 -13.53
N LEU A 61 -9.38 23.49 -13.20
CA LEU A 61 -9.20 22.14 -12.68
C LEU A 61 -9.89 21.94 -11.31
N LEU A 62 -9.87 22.96 -10.45
CA LEU A 62 -10.59 22.94 -9.17
C LEU A 62 -12.11 23.00 -9.38
N TYR A 63 -12.57 23.76 -10.36
CA TYR A 63 -13.98 23.82 -10.75
C TYR A 63 -14.45 22.46 -11.30
N GLU A 64 -13.71 21.84 -12.23
CA GLU A 64 -14.03 20.49 -12.71
C GLU A 64 -14.06 19.49 -11.55
N ARG A 65 -13.05 19.50 -10.67
CA ARG A 65 -13.03 18.64 -9.47
C ARG A 65 -14.23 18.87 -8.55
N SER A 66 -14.67 20.11 -8.39
CA SER A 66 -15.82 20.46 -7.55
C SER A 66 -17.17 20.16 -8.24
N ALA A 67 -17.25 20.34 -9.56
CA ALA A 67 -18.46 20.17 -10.36
C ALA A 67 -18.73 18.70 -10.68
N ASP A 68 -17.69 17.87 -10.74
CA ASP A 68 -17.84 16.42 -10.98
C ASP A 68 -18.68 15.74 -9.90
N GLY A 69 -18.84 16.35 -8.72
CA GLY A 69 -19.76 15.91 -7.65
C GLY A 69 -19.47 14.51 -7.10
N ARG A 70 -18.49 13.82 -7.68
CA ARG A 70 -17.99 12.53 -7.22
C ARG A 70 -17.27 12.80 -5.92
N PRO A 71 -17.76 12.28 -4.78
CA PRO A 71 -16.94 12.28 -3.57
C PRO A 71 -15.57 11.69 -3.95
N PRO A 72 -14.46 12.14 -3.34
CA PRO A 72 -13.20 11.43 -3.50
C PRO A 72 -13.50 9.95 -3.25
N LYS A 73 -13.14 9.08 -4.20
CA LYS A 73 -13.22 7.63 -3.95
C LYS A 73 -12.54 7.44 -2.61
N ARG A 74 -13.30 7.01 -1.60
CA ARG A 74 -12.70 6.59 -0.35
C ARG A 74 -11.89 5.38 -0.74
N ASP A 75 -10.57 5.56 -0.80
CA ASP A 75 -9.66 4.52 -1.25
C ASP A 75 -9.82 3.33 -0.31
N THR A 76 -10.45 2.27 -0.79
CA THR A 76 -10.60 1.04 -0.03
C THR A 76 -9.21 0.42 0.12
N GLU A 77 -8.72 0.35 1.35
CA GLU A 77 -7.43 -0.24 1.65
C GLU A 77 -7.48 -1.76 1.45
N ILE A 78 -6.43 -2.35 0.85
CA ILE A 78 -6.31 -3.82 0.79
C ILE A 78 -6.41 -4.38 2.20
N ALA A 79 -7.23 -5.43 2.39
CA ALA A 79 -7.55 -6.01 3.69
C ALA A 79 -8.23 -5.02 4.69
N GLY A 80 -8.78 -3.92 4.17
CA GLY A 80 -9.51 -2.91 4.92
C GLY A 80 -11.00 -3.23 5.08
N ASP A 81 -11.64 -2.60 6.07
CA ASP A 81 -13.09 -2.62 6.25
C ASP A 81 -13.82 -1.74 5.22
N VAL A 82 -14.69 -2.36 4.43
CA VAL A 82 -15.53 -1.65 3.44
C VAL A 82 -16.62 -0.79 4.07
N ASN A 83 -16.98 -1.05 5.34
CA ASN A 83 -18.02 -0.33 6.07
C ASN A 83 -17.52 0.97 6.68
N HIS A 84 -16.20 1.21 6.64
CA HIS A 84 -15.52 2.38 7.21
C HIS A 84 -15.75 2.58 8.72
N ILE A 85 -15.99 1.48 9.44
CA ILE A 85 -16.00 1.42 10.90
C ILE A 85 -14.55 1.36 11.40
N TRP A 86 -13.69 0.63 10.69
CA TRP A 86 -12.26 0.61 10.99
C TRP A 86 -11.58 1.91 10.52
N PRO A 87 -10.75 2.56 11.35
CA PRO A 87 -9.95 3.70 10.90
C PRO A 87 -8.89 3.26 9.89
N SER A 88 -8.49 4.15 8.99
CA SER A 88 -7.33 3.92 8.14
C SER A 88 -6.07 3.76 9.00
N LEU A 89 -5.33 2.67 8.78
CA LEU A 89 -4.14 2.34 9.54
C LEU A 89 -2.88 2.77 8.78
N SER A 90 -1.79 3.01 9.52
CA SER A 90 -0.47 3.18 8.90
C SER A 90 0.07 1.83 8.43
N LYS A 91 0.82 1.85 7.33
CA LYS A 91 1.47 0.65 6.75
C LYS A 91 2.92 0.59 7.20
N GLU A 92 3.41 -0.61 7.45
CA GLU A 92 4.83 -0.87 7.73
C GLU A 92 5.36 -1.97 6.80
N VAL A 93 6.65 -1.89 6.48
CA VAL A 93 7.34 -2.91 5.69
C VAL A 93 8.04 -3.86 6.66
N VAL A 94 7.53 -5.08 6.75
CA VAL A 94 8.09 -6.14 7.60
C VAL A 94 8.80 -7.18 6.75
N THR A 95 9.88 -7.75 7.27
CA THR A 95 10.54 -8.91 6.68
C THR A 95 10.23 -10.13 7.53
N PHE A 96 9.70 -11.18 6.90
CA PHE A 96 9.40 -12.41 7.62
C PHE A 96 10.68 -13.13 8.03
N GLN A 97 10.70 -13.55 9.28
CA GLN A 97 11.78 -14.31 9.88
C GLN A 97 11.16 -15.51 10.60
N PRO A 98 11.73 -16.72 10.47
CA PRO A 98 11.23 -17.87 11.20
C PRO A 98 11.24 -17.62 12.71
N ASP A 99 10.11 -17.85 13.38
CA ASP A 99 9.99 -17.80 14.83
C ASP A 99 9.40 -19.09 15.39
N ASN A 100 10.30 -20.04 15.67
CA ASN A 100 9.94 -21.37 16.15
C ASN A 100 9.16 -21.35 17.48
N ARG A 101 9.13 -20.24 18.22
CA ARG A 101 8.37 -20.15 19.46
C ARG A 101 6.85 -20.26 19.22
N TYR A 102 6.37 -19.80 18.06
CA TYR A 102 4.96 -19.88 17.67
C TYR A 102 4.53 -21.26 17.16
N VAL A 103 5.46 -22.17 16.89
CA VAL A 103 5.15 -23.53 16.41
C VAL A 103 5.64 -24.62 17.36
N GLY A 104 6.50 -24.26 18.32
CA GLY A 104 6.93 -25.14 19.39
C GLY A 104 7.64 -26.39 18.87
N ASN A 105 7.50 -27.49 19.61
CA ASN A 105 7.90 -28.81 19.14
C ASN A 105 6.67 -29.53 18.59
N LEU A 106 6.36 -29.30 17.31
CA LEU A 106 5.23 -29.90 16.63
C LEU A 106 5.38 -31.43 16.64
N THR A 107 4.27 -32.18 16.71
CA THR A 107 4.22 -33.64 16.90
C THR A 107 4.69 -34.15 18.27
N SER A 108 4.76 -33.27 19.28
CA SER A 108 5.17 -33.62 20.65
C SER A 108 4.06 -33.42 21.69
N PRO A 109 3.99 -34.25 22.74
CA PRO A 109 3.08 -34.02 23.88
C PRO A 109 3.32 -32.67 24.58
N THR A 110 4.52 -32.10 24.45
CA THR A 110 4.90 -30.82 25.07
C THR A 110 4.69 -29.62 24.15
N PHE A 111 4.10 -29.79 22.95
CA PHE A 111 3.86 -28.73 21.97
C PHE A 111 3.25 -27.45 22.56
N LYS A 112 2.27 -27.57 23.46
CA LYS A 112 1.58 -26.41 24.05
C LYS A 112 2.45 -25.58 25.00
N ALA A 113 3.54 -26.15 25.52
CA ALA A 113 4.33 -25.52 26.57
C ALA A 113 5.03 -24.26 26.03
N GLY A 114 4.57 -23.08 26.46
CA GLY A 114 5.08 -21.78 26.02
C GLY A 114 4.47 -21.28 24.71
N THR A 115 4.17 -22.16 23.75
CA THR A 115 3.54 -21.76 22.47
C THR A 115 2.12 -21.25 22.67
N HIS A 116 1.30 -21.87 23.53
CA HIS A 116 -0.09 -21.44 23.72
C HIS A 116 -0.20 -19.99 24.18
N ASP A 117 0.62 -19.58 25.15
CA ASP A 117 0.60 -18.23 25.71
C ASP A 117 1.00 -17.18 24.66
N LEU A 118 1.96 -17.50 23.80
CA LEU A 118 2.35 -16.62 22.69
C LEU A 118 1.21 -16.39 21.70
N TRP A 119 0.39 -17.41 21.42
CA TRP A 119 -0.78 -17.27 20.57
C TRP A 119 -1.89 -16.46 21.25
N LEU A 120 -2.07 -16.61 22.57
CA LEU A 120 -3.00 -15.77 23.33
C LEU A 120 -2.58 -14.28 23.26
N ASP A 121 -1.28 -13.99 23.23
CA ASP A 121 -0.76 -12.63 23.12
C ASP A 121 -0.95 -12.01 21.71
N LEU A 122 -1.20 -12.81 20.66
CA LEU A 122 -1.46 -12.29 19.32
C LEU A 122 -2.86 -11.67 19.19
N VAL A 123 -3.82 -12.17 19.96
CA VAL A 123 -5.23 -11.74 19.87
C VAL A 123 -5.51 -10.75 21.00
N PRO A 124 -6.00 -9.53 20.70
CA PRO A 124 -6.27 -8.55 21.74
C PRO A 124 -7.37 -9.03 22.69
N LYS A 125 -7.36 -8.48 23.91
CA LYS A 125 -8.41 -8.69 24.91
C LYS A 125 -9.79 -8.41 24.29
N GLY A 126 -10.76 -9.27 24.60
CA GLY A 126 -12.08 -9.23 23.95
C GLY A 126 -12.20 -10.12 22.71
N LEU A 127 -11.15 -10.91 22.38
CA LEU A 127 -11.13 -11.87 21.28
C LEU A 127 -11.31 -11.23 19.90
N GLY A 128 -10.99 -9.93 19.75
CA GLY A 128 -11.19 -9.20 18.50
C GLY A 128 -12.65 -8.77 18.23
N PHE A 129 -13.57 -8.98 19.17
CA PHE A 129 -14.94 -8.48 19.01
C PHE A 129 -15.02 -6.97 19.24
N ILE A 130 -15.69 -6.28 18.31
CA ILE A 130 -16.08 -4.88 18.44
C ILE A 130 -17.60 -4.75 18.48
N GLU A 131 -18.09 -3.75 19.19
CA GLU A 131 -19.51 -3.36 19.19
C GLU A 131 -19.78 -2.38 18.05
N VAL A 132 -20.85 -2.62 17.28
CA VAL A 132 -21.35 -1.68 16.27
C VAL A 132 -22.77 -1.28 16.69
N PRO A 133 -22.98 -0.14 17.36
CA PRO A 133 -24.25 0.18 18.00
C PRO A 133 -25.45 0.29 17.06
N ASP A 134 -25.24 0.73 15.82
CA ASP A 134 -26.28 0.85 14.80
C ASP A 134 -25.87 0.11 13.51
N PRO A 135 -25.99 -1.23 13.47
CA PRO A 135 -25.64 -1.99 12.28
C PRO A 135 -26.49 -1.64 11.06
N LEU A 136 -27.71 -1.15 11.27
CA LEU A 136 -28.64 -0.80 10.18
C LEU A 136 -28.17 0.42 9.38
N ALA A 137 -27.28 1.25 9.95
CA ALA A 137 -26.63 2.33 9.23
C ALA A 137 -25.57 1.84 8.21
N HIS A 138 -25.18 0.57 8.26
CA HIS A 138 -24.14 -0.04 7.43
C HIS A 138 -24.72 -1.21 6.63
N PRO A 139 -25.28 -0.97 5.43
CA PRO A 139 -26.02 -1.99 4.67
C PRO A 139 -25.17 -3.17 4.19
N GLU A 140 -23.84 -3.01 4.13
CA GLU A 140 -22.90 -4.06 3.71
C GLU A 140 -22.46 -4.95 4.89
N LEU A 141 -22.89 -4.67 6.13
CA LEU A 141 -22.59 -5.54 7.26
C LEU A 141 -23.47 -6.79 7.22
N PRO A 142 -22.91 -7.97 7.55
CA PRO A 142 -23.70 -9.15 7.83
C PRO A 142 -24.58 -8.94 9.09
N PRO A 143 -25.59 -9.80 9.32
CA PRO A 143 -26.35 -9.78 10.55
C PRO A 143 -25.42 -9.83 11.78
N PRO A 144 -25.63 -9.00 12.81
CA PRO A 144 -24.74 -8.97 13.97
C PRO A 144 -24.83 -10.28 14.77
N TYR A 145 -23.71 -10.70 15.35
CA TYR A 145 -23.73 -11.68 16.42
C TYR A 145 -24.13 -10.97 17.72
N ILE A 146 -25.16 -11.46 18.43
CA ILE A 146 -25.59 -10.85 19.69
C ILE A 146 -24.80 -11.47 20.84
N LYS A 147 -23.88 -10.69 21.42
CA LYS A 147 -23.07 -11.08 22.57
C LYS A 147 -23.15 -10.00 23.64
N TYR A 148 -23.32 -10.39 24.90
CA TYR A 148 -23.47 -9.44 26.02
C TYR A 148 -24.59 -8.42 25.82
N ASN A 149 -25.70 -8.83 25.18
CA ASN A 149 -26.82 -7.96 24.82
C ASN A 149 -26.45 -6.77 23.91
N LYS A 150 -25.39 -6.94 23.11
CA LYS A 150 -24.88 -5.96 22.16
C LYS A 150 -24.69 -6.58 20.78
N PRO A 151 -24.94 -5.84 19.69
CA PRO A 151 -24.55 -6.23 18.35
C PRO A 151 -23.02 -6.17 18.24
N VAL A 152 -22.38 -7.33 18.10
CA VAL A 152 -20.93 -7.44 17.97
C VAL A 152 -20.53 -8.11 16.66
N TYR A 153 -19.32 -7.77 16.23
CA TYR A 153 -18.65 -8.30 15.06
C TYR A 153 -17.23 -8.70 15.45
N THR A 154 -16.73 -9.81 14.93
CA THR A 154 -15.30 -10.16 15.06
C THR A 154 -14.56 -9.66 13.84
N THR A 155 -13.28 -9.34 13.98
CA THR A 155 -12.42 -9.11 12.81
C THR A 155 -11.97 -10.41 12.16
N SER A 156 -11.86 -10.40 10.83
CA SER A 156 -11.33 -11.53 10.07
C SER A 156 -9.92 -11.92 10.47
N VAL A 157 -9.01 -10.97 10.71
CA VAL A 157 -7.63 -11.27 11.15
C VAL A 157 -7.58 -12.09 12.43
N THR A 158 -8.41 -11.78 13.44
CA THR A 158 -8.44 -12.54 14.69
C THR A 158 -9.08 -13.91 14.52
N HIS A 159 -10.09 -14.02 13.64
CA HIS A 159 -10.71 -15.30 13.32
C HIS A 159 -9.75 -16.20 12.51
N GLN A 160 -9.04 -15.65 11.52
CA GLN A 160 -8.00 -16.33 10.76
C GLN A 160 -6.88 -16.88 11.66
N LEU A 161 -6.40 -16.08 12.63
CA LEU A 161 -5.42 -16.53 13.63
C LEU A 161 -5.99 -17.67 14.50
N HIS A 162 -7.24 -17.55 14.95
CA HIS A 162 -7.91 -18.60 15.72
C HIS A 162 -7.99 -19.91 14.93
N CYS A 163 -8.44 -19.85 13.66
CA CYS A 163 -8.53 -21.00 12.77
C CYS A 163 -7.16 -21.65 12.52
N LEU A 164 -6.13 -20.86 12.24
CA LEU A 164 -4.77 -21.37 12.05
C LEU A 164 -4.25 -22.10 13.29
N TYR A 165 -4.46 -21.51 14.48
CA TYR A 165 -4.09 -22.15 15.74
C TYR A 165 -4.87 -23.45 15.98
N MET A 166 -6.18 -23.47 15.67
CA MET A 166 -7.02 -24.67 15.79
C MET A 166 -6.55 -25.80 14.87
N ILE A 167 -6.16 -25.48 13.62
CA ILE A 167 -5.61 -26.46 12.67
C ILE A 167 -4.29 -27.03 13.21
N MET A 168 -3.37 -26.17 13.66
CA MET A 168 -2.08 -26.59 14.24
C MET A 168 -2.27 -27.47 15.48
N MET A 169 -3.24 -27.12 16.33
CA MET A 169 -3.63 -27.90 17.49
C MET A 169 -4.15 -29.29 17.12
N GLY A 170 -5.10 -29.36 16.18
CA GLY A 170 -5.65 -30.63 15.70
C GLY A 170 -4.60 -31.52 15.04
N PHE A 171 -3.70 -30.91 14.26
CA PHE A 171 -2.55 -31.59 13.68
C PHE A 171 -1.68 -32.27 14.76
N ASN A 172 -1.28 -31.52 15.79
CA ASN A 172 -0.43 -32.07 16.85
C ASN A 172 -1.13 -33.20 17.64
N GLU A 173 -2.43 -33.06 17.89
CA GLU A 173 -3.22 -34.08 18.58
C GLU A 173 -3.29 -35.40 17.78
N LEU A 174 -3.50 -35.30 16.47
CA LEU A 174 -3.46 -36.47 15.57
C LEU A 174 -2.09 -37.14 15.59
N ALA A 175 -1.00 -36.36 15.49
CA ALA A 175 0.36 -36.87 15.45
C ALA A 175 0.79 -37.55 16.78
N THR A 176 0.26 -37.11 17.92
CA THR A 176 0.69 -37.59 19.25
C THR A 176 -0.18 -38.71 19.83
N ASN A 177 -1.44 -38.87 19.39
CA ASN A 177 -2.40 -39.79 20.02
C ASN A 177 -2.49 -41.18 19.33
N HIS A 178 -1.36 -41.76 18.90
CA HIS A 178 -1.34 -43.00 18.11
C HIS A 178 -2.20 -42.98 16.82
N GLY A 179 -2.73 -41.80 16.45
CA GLY A 179 -3.41 -41.56 15.19
C GLY A 179 -2.37 -41.71 14.10
N GLN A 180 -2.56 -42.69 13.22
CA GLN A 180 -1.68 -42.97 12.09
C GLN A 180 -1.72 -41.80 11.10
N PHE A 181 -1.07 -40.70 11.43
CA PHE A 181 -0.85 -39.61 10.52
C PHE A 181 0.46 -39.90 9.78
N VAL A 182 0.34 -40.68 8.70
CA VAL A 182 1.40 -40.87 7.73
C VAL A 182 1.10 -39.93 6.57
N MET A 183 1.78 -38.79 6.53
CA MET A 183 1.84 -38.00 5.29
C MET A 183 2.82 -38.71 4.37
N ASN A 184 2.31 -39.66 3.58
CA ASN A 184 3.05 -40.16 2.43
C ASN A 184 3.06 -39.05 1.38
N MET A 185 3.99 -38.09 1.53
CA MET A 185 4.31 -37.07 0.54
C MET A 185 5.19 -37.63 -0.59
N ASP A 186 5.49 -38.93 -0.54
CA ASP A 186 6.19 -39.66 -1.58
C ASP A 186 5.26 -39.83 -2.78
N SER A 187 5.15 -38.79 -3.59
CA SER A 187 4.45 -38.79 -4.87
C SER A 187 5.28 -39.65 -5.84
N GLY A 188 5.19 -40.99 -5.70
CA GLY A 188 5.95 -41.99 -6.46
C GLY A 188 5.67 -42.03 -7.98
N GLY A 189 5.36 -40.89 -8.60
CA GLY A 189 5.23 -40.67 -10.04
C GLY A 189 6.20 -39.60 -10.54
N GLU A 190 6.24 -39.40 -11.87
CA GLU A 190 7.06 -38.38 -12.57
C GLU A 190 6.73 -36.92 -12.20
N HIS A 191 5.77 -36.69 -11.29
CA HIS A 191 5.33 -35.38 -10.83
C HIS A 191 5.69 -35.20 -9.36
N ASP A 192 6.77 -34.44 -9.12
CA ASP A 192 7.10 -33.88 -7.82
C ASP A 192 5.97 -32.90 -7.44
N GLU A 193 5.13 -33.28 -6.48
CA GLU A 193 4.06 -32.40 -5.97
C GLU A 193 4.61 -31.22 -5.14
N GLY A 194 5.93 -31.16 -4.91
CA GLY A 194 6.59 -30.05 -4.23
C GLY A 194 6.30 -29.97 -2.73
N LEU A 195 5.60 -30.97 -2.19
CA LEU A 195 5.06 -30.99 -0.82
C LEU A 195 6.13 -31.11 0.27
N THR A 196 7.27 -31.72 -0.05
CA THR A 196 8.47 -31.77 0.79
C THR A 196 9.69 -31.89 -0.10
N ARG A 197 10.81 -31.26 0.26
CA ARG A 197 12.08 -31.58 -0.43
C ARG A 197 12.50 -33.01 -0.11
N GLU A 198 13.17 -33.66 -1.06
CA GLU A 198 13.77 -34.98 -0.85
C GLU A 198 14.64 -34.97 0.44
N GLY A 199 14.26 -35.79 1.42
CA GLY A 199 14.94 -35.90 2.71
C GLY A 199 14.53 -34.89 3.80
N GLU A 200 13.52 -34.05 3.57
CA GLU A 200 12.95 -33.13 4.57
C GLU A 200 11.94 -33.86 5.47
N ASP A 201 11.92 -33.52 6.77
CA ASP A 201 10.89 -33.99 7.70
C ASP A 201 9.57 -33.23 7.43
N PRO A 202 8.46 -33.91 7.10
CA PRO A 202 7.16 -33.26 6.91
C PRO A 202 6.73 -32.40 8.13
N ALA A 203 7.13 -32.77 9.34
CA ALA A 203 6.82 -32.00 10.55
C ALA A 203 7.55 -30.65 10.59
N ASP A 204 8.80 -30.61 10.11
CA ASP A 204 9.58 -29.37 10.01
C ASP A 204 9.00 -28.44 8.94
N HIS A 205 8.60 -29.01 7.79
CA HIS A 205 7.97 -28.25 6.71
C HIS A 205 6.65 -27.61 7.16
N LEU A 206 5.80 -28.38 7.85
CA LEU A 206 4.55 -27.87 8.40
C LEU A 206 4.76 -26.81 9.49
N SER A 207 5.79 -26.98 10.33
CA SER A 207 6.18 -25.96 11.30
C SER A 207 6.54 -24.65 10.60
N HIS A 208 7.29 -24.70 9.50
CA HIS A 208 7.55 -23.52 8.68
C HIS A 208 6.25 -22.90 8.11
N CYS A 209 5.36 -23.72 7.55
CA CYS A 209 4.09 -23.25 6.97
C CYS A 209 3.20 -22.54 8.00
N PHE A 210 3.04 -23.10 9.21
CA PHE A 210 2.23 -22.47 10.26
C PHE A 210 2.76 -21.09 10.64
N ASP A 211 4.08 -20.95 10.81
CA ASP A 211 4.67 -19.65 11.15
C ASP A 211 4.61 -18.66 9.98
N TYR A 212 4.84 -19.12 8.75
CA TYR A 212 4.73 -18.30 7.55
C TYR A 212 3.31 -17.75 7.35
N ILE A 213 2.28 -18.61 7.45
CA ILE A 213 0.89 -18.20 7.29
C ILE A 213 0.48 -17.26 8.43
N ARG A 214 0.91 -17.53 9.67
CA ARG A 214 0.67 -16.62 10.81
C ARG A 214 1.21 -15.22 10.51
N GLN A 215 2.44 -15.12 10.03
CA GLN A 215 3.06 -13.84 9.65
C GLN A 215 2.31 -13.18 8.48
N ALA A 216 1.87 -13.96 7.49
CA ALA A 216 1.07 -13.45 6.37
C ALA A 216 -0.28 -12.88 6.82
N ILE A 217 -1.00 -13.57 7.73
CA ILE A 217 -2.26 -13.10 8.31
C ILE A 217 -2.04 -11.77 9.04
N MET A 218 -1.01 -11.68 9.88
CA MET A 218 -0.69 -10.46 10.62
C MET A 218 -0.26 -9.30 9.71
N CYS A 219 0.49 -9.59 8.66
CA CYS A 219 0.98 -8.58 7.71
C CYS A 219 -0.13 -7.97 6.86
N HIS A 220 -1.13 -8.77 6.47
CA HIS A 220 -2.27 -8.25 5.70
C HIS A 220 -3.33 -7.66 6.63
N GLY A 221 -3.53 -8.25 7.82
CA GLY A 221 -4.39 -7.70 8.85
C GLY A 221 -5.82 -7.45 8.39
N ASP A 222 -6.50 -8.48 7.86
CA ASP A 222 -7.87 -8.35 7.35
C ASP A 222 -8.86 -7.83 8.41
N THR A 223 -9.29 -6.59 8.23
CA THR A 223 -10.16 -5.86 9.15
C THR A 223 -11.64 -5.96 8.78
N ALA A 224 -12.02 -6.82 7.83
CA ALA A 224 -13.42 -7.12 7.56
C ALA A 224 -14.16 -7.56 8.83
N LEU A 225 -15.42 -7.13 8.94
CA LEU A 225 -16.26 -7.31 10.13
C LEU A 225 -17.23 -8.46 9.94
N GLU A 226 -16.93 -9.58 10.59
CA GLU A 226 -17.70 -10.81 10.47
C GLU A 226 -18.82 -10.87 11.51
N GLY A 227 -20.01 -11.24 11.04
CA GLY A 227 -21.24 -11.25 11.82
C GLY A 227 -21.63 -12.65 12.31
N LEU A 228 -22.92 -12.84 12.48
CA LEU A 228 -23.52 -14.12 12.84
C LEU A 228 -23.21 -15.17 11.76
N GLN A 229 -22.86 -16.37 12.22
CA GLN A 229 -22.71 -17.54 11.37
C GLN A 229 -23.92 -17.77 10.44
N THR A 230 -23.66 -18.33 9.27
CA THR A 230 -24.68 -18.62 8.25
C THR A 230 -24.71 -20.08 7.82
N THR A 231 -23.69 -20.86 8.18
CA THR A 231 -23.50 -22.25 7.75
C THR A 231 -23.72 -23.28 8.85
N PHE A 232 -23.81 -22.85 10.11
CA PHE A 232 -24.11 -23.70 11.24
C PHE A 232 -25.62 -23.76 11.50
N GLY A 233 -26.07 -24.82 12.19
CA GLY A 233 -27.47 -24.94 12.61
C GLY A 233 -27.93 -23.72 13.43
N PRO A 234 -29.24 -23.44 13.50
CA PRO A 234 -29.80 -22.21 14.09
C PRO A 234 -29.45 -22.02 15.57
N ASP A 235 -29.12 -23.10 16.28
CA ASP A 235 -28.77 -23.07 17.71
C ASP A 235 -27.27 -22.84 17.97
N VAL A 236 -26.45 -22.73 16.91
CA VAL A 236 -25.01 -22.50 17.01
C VAL A 236 -24.74 -21.00 16.91
N GLY A 237 -24.20 -20.43 17.98
CA GLY A 237 -23.73 -19.04 18.00
C GLY A 237 -22.30 -18.89 17.47
N GLY A 238 -21.89 -17.66 17.20
CA GLY A 238 -20.55 -17.31 16.74
C GLY A 238 -20.54 -16.75 15.32
N SER A 239 -19.35 -16.68 14.74
CA SER A 239 -19.10 -16.27 13.36
C SER A 239 -18.42 -17.40 12.60
N ASP A 240 -18.72 -17.55 11.31
CA ASP A 240 -18.09 -18.51 10.42
C ASP A 240 -17.26 -17.83 9.31
N GLY A 241 -17.16 -16.50 9.35
CA GLY A 241 -16.40 -15.69 8.38
C GLY A 241 -17.03 -15.60 6.99
N TRP A 242 -18.23 -16.14 6.79
CA TRP A 242 -18.89 -16.10 5.48
C TRP A 242 -19.82 -14.90 5.32
N ASN A 243 -20.15 -14.58 4.06
CA ASN A 243 -21.06 -13.49 3.69
C ASN A 243 -20.64 -12.11 4.21
N VAL A 244 -19.32 -11.88 4.25
CA VAL A 244 -18.69 -10.59 4.54
C VAL A 244 -17.86 -10.15 3.34
N ASN A 245 -17.81 -8.84 3.11
CA ASN A 245 -17.04 -8.26 2.02
C ASN A 245 -15.57 -8.09 2.43
N HIS A 246 -14.65 -8.64 1.63
CA HIS A 246 -13.20 -8.48 1.79
C HIS A 246 -12.60 -7.62 0.68
N VAL A 247 -11.49 -6.95 0.97
CA VAL A 247 -10.79 -6.10 0.01
C VAL A 247 -9.52 -6.79 -0.44
N CYS A 248 -9.62 -7.51 -1.55
CA CYS A 248 -8.55 -8.35 -2.07
C CYS A 248 -7.82 -7.70 -3.25
N LYS A 249 -6.61 -8.16 -3.53
CA LYS A 249 -6.04 -8.02 -4.88
C LYS A 249 -6.90 -8.83 -5.84
N SER A 250 -7.05 -8.34 -7.08
CA SER A 250 -7.74 -9.09 -8.14
C SER A 250 -7.00 -10.41 -8.38
N TRP A 251 -7.65 -11.54 -8.08
CA TRP A 251 -7.03 -12.85 -8.26
C TRP A 251 -6.75 -13.13 -9.73
N ASP A 252 -7.64 -12.72 -10.64
CA ASP A 252 -7.44 -12.90 -12.09
C ASP A 252 -6.20 -12.14 -12.59
N GLU A 253 -5.93 -10.95 -12.06
CA GLU A 253 -4.72 -10.19 -12.41
C GLU A 253 -3.46 -10.81 -11.81
N VAL A 254 -3.52 -11.28 -10.56
CA VAL A 254 -2.41 -12.02 -9.92
C VAL A 254 -2.10 -13.28 -10.72
N TYR A 255 -3.13 -14.08 -11.03
CA TYR A 255 -3.03 -15.31 -11.78
C TYR A 255 -2.48 -15.06 -13.18
N GLY A 256 -3.04 -14.10 -13.92
CA GLY A 256 -2.58 -13.74 -15.25
C GLY A 256 -1.12 -13.30 -15.29
N TRP A 257 -0.69 -12.48 -14.32
CA TRP A 257 0.71 -12.08 -14.22
C TRP A 257 1.64 -13.27 -13.95
N LEU A 258 1.26 -14.18 -13.05
CA LEU A 258 2.05 -15.37 -12.74
C LEU A 258 2.17 -16.29 -13.95
N GLU A 259 1.08 -16.51 -14.67
CA GLU A 259 1.07 -17.29 -15.92
C GLU A 259 2.00 -16.66 -16.97
N ASP A 260 1.91 -15.35 -17.21
CA ASP A 260 2.72 -14.65 -18.21
C ASP A 260 4.23 -14.65 -17.88
N ASN A 261 4.58 -14.81 -16.60
CA ASN A 261 5.96 -14.73 -16.10
C ASN A 261 6.47 -16.05 -15.48
N ARG A 262 5.77 -17.17 -15.71
CA ARG A 262 6.15 -18.48 -15.15
C ARG A 262 7.51 -18.95 -15.67
N ILE A 263 8.25 -19.65 -14.82
CA ILE A 263 9.60 -20.16 -15.15
C ILE A 263 9.55 -21.50 -15.88
N ASP A 264 8.52 -22.31 -15.64
CA ASP A 264 8.23 -23.57 -16.30
C ASP A 264 6.70 -23.85 -16.30
N ASP A 265 6.28 -24.95 -16.93
CA ASP A 265 4.87 -25.33 -17.06
C ASP A 265 4.42 -26.38 -16.02
N ARG A 266 5.18 -26.58 -14.93
CA ARG A 266 4.76 -27.49 -13.86
C ARG A 266 3.66 -26.86 -13.01
N VAL A 267 2.79 -27.72 -12.48
CA VAL A 267 1.68 -27.33 -11.60
C VAL A 267 1.84 -28.08 -10.28
N TRP A 268 1.70 -27.37 -9.16
CA TRP A 268 1.82 -27.91 -7.80
C TRP A 268 0.87 -27.16 -6.85
N ILE A 269 0.60 -27.74 -5.67
CA ILE A 269 -0.17 -27.13 -4.56
C ILE A 269 0.57 -27.42 -3.25
#